data_AF-A0AAE3PL80-F1
#
_entry.id   AF-A0AAE3PL80-F1
#
_cell.length_a   1.000
_cell.length_b   1.000
_cell.length_c   1.000
_cell.angle_alpha   90.00
_cell.angle_beta   90.00
_cell.angle_gamma   90.00
#
_symmetry.space_group_name_H-M   'P 1'
#
loop_
_entity.id
_entity.type
_entity.pdbx_description
1 polymer ?
#
loop_
_entity_poly.entity_id
_entity_poly.type
_entity_poly.pdbx_seq_one_letter_code
_entity_poly.pdbx_strand_id
1 'polypeptide(L)'
;MTDTTYQFIDGEWTDGNSSDDIAVRDPAAPDEPVVTFPGASEAQAEDALAAADAASEGWRDTAPGEREAIMYDVADEIDAAQEDLAETLTREEGKPISSSRGEVARAAEIFRFFAGDARRATGDTIPSNDPSTFTYTVREPLGVVSLVTPWNFPIATPSWKLASALAAGNAVAFKPSSETPTIAKRLVECLAEGGIPDGVVNLVVGSGSTVGDVLTTDDRVDGVSFTGSTGTGQHIAEAVAGRIPIQTEMGGKNPQVVLPDADLEAAAEAAVAGSCGGTGQACTATSRLIVHEDVVDEVTEAVVERTEALSIGPGMDDPDIGPAVSADEFQTNLEYVDVASTDGGTLLTGGGRPEEFESGYFFEPAVFTDVTSDMRIAQEEVFGPVLAIIEVSDYEEAVEVANDVDYGLSASIFTTDMAAARSFTRDVEAGVVKVNGTTTGSQIQVPFGGMKDSSSETHKEMGQQAYEFYTHEKVVYHSDP
;
A
#
# COMPACT_ATOMS: atom_id res chain seq x y z
N MET A 1 -26.85 -2.48 19.43
CA MET A 1 -25.57 -2.58 20.14
C MET A 1 -24.54 -2.52 19.04
N THR A 2 -23.55 -1.64 19.13
CA THR A 2 -22.45 -1.60 18.16
C THR A 2 -21.74 -2.95 18.23
N ASP A 3 -21.50 -3.58 17.08
CA ASP A 3 -20.81 -4.86 17.02
C ASP A 3 -19.34 -4.68 17.43
N THR A 4 -18.88 -5.46 18.42
CA THR A 4 -17.53 -5.42 18.99
C THR A 4 -16.68 -6.62 18.59
N THR A 5 -17.21 -7.52 17.77
CA THR A 5 -16.46 -8.68 17.27
C THR A 5 -15.62 -8.26 16.07
N TYR A 6 -14.29 -8.28 16.22
CA TYR A 6 -13.33 -7.84 15.18
C TYR A 6 -12.30 -8.90 14.81
N GLN A 7 -12.30 -10.04 15.51
CA GLN A 7 -11.42 -11.15 15.20
C GLN A 7 -12.21 -12.18 14.41
N PHE A 8 -11.67 -12.63 13.29
CA PHE A 8 -12.25 -13.72 12.51
C PHE A 8 -11.27 -14.89 12.55
N ILE A 9 -11.57 -15.93 13.31
CA ILE A 9 -10.67 -17.05 13.56
C ILE A 9 -11.44 -18.34 13.31
N ASP A 10 -10.92 -19.19 12.44
CA ASP A 10 -11.53 -20.50 12.12
C ASP A 10 -13.01 -20.41 11.70
N GLY A 11 -13.35 -19.40 10.90
CA GLY A 11 -14.73 -19.20 10.41
C GLY A 11 -15.66 -18.47 11.39
N GLU A 12 -15.20 -18.11 12.59
CA GLU A 12 -16.03 -17.49 13.63
C GLU A 12 -15.59 -16.06 13.99
N TRP A 13 -16.56 -15.16 14.14
CA TRP A 13 -16.36 -13.81 14.67
C TRP A 13 -16.30 -13.83 16.21
N THR A 14 -15.24 -13.25 16.78
CA THR A 14 -15.03 -13.22 18.24
C THR A 14 -14.60 -11.82 18.73
N ASP A 15 -14.88 -11.53 20.00
CA ASP A 15 -14.37 -10.33 20.67
C ASP A 15 -12.85 -10.46 20.91
N GLY A 16 -12.14 -9.33 20.94
CA GLY A 16 -10.77 -9.32 21.42
C GLY A 16 -10.67 -9.52 22.94
N ASN A 17 -9.51 -9.94 23.41
CA ASN A 17 -9.23 -10.19 24.84
C ASN A 17 -7.92 -9.53 25.31
N SER A 18 -7.42 -8.54 24.59
CA SER A 18 -6.30 -7.70 25.05
C SER A 18 -6.71 -6.78 26.20
N SER A 19 -5.71 -6.29 26.95
CA SER A 19 -5.89 -5.16 27.87
C SER A 19 -5.99 -3.81 27.17
N ASP A 20 -5.58 -3.75 25.90
CA ASP A 20 -5.53 -2.53 25.11
C ASP A 20 -6.76 -2.45 24.20
N ASP A 21 -7.53 -1.37 24.35
CA ASP A 21 -8.68 -1.08 23.50
C ASP A 21 -8.24 -0.37 22.21
N ILE A 22 -8.93 -0.69 21.11
CA ILE A 22 -8.84 0.02 19.84
C ILE A 22 -10.08 0.91 19.71
N ALA A 23 -9.86 2.19 19.43
CA ALA A 23 -10.92 3.16 19.21
C ALA A 23 -10.91 3.64 17.76
N VAL A 24 -11.92 3.22 17.00
CA VAL A 24 -12.11 3.66 15.61
C VAL A 24 -12.81 5.01 15.62
N ARG A 25 -12.24 5.99 14.93
CA ARG A 25 -12.74 7.36 14.90
C ARG A 25 -13.02 7.76 13.46
N ASP A 26 -14.02 8.62 13.28
CA ASP A 26 -14.17 9.35 12.03
C ASP A 26 -13.19 10.53 12.06
N PRO A 27 -12.18 10.58 11.17
CA PRO A 27 -11.17 11.64 11.18
C PRO A 27 -11.75 13.04 10.87
N ALA A 28 -12.93 13.12 10.25
CA ALA A 28 -13.64 14.38 10.04
C ALA A 28 -14.38 14.85 11.30
N ALA A 29 -14.71 13.95 12.22
CA ALA A 29 -15.42 14.23 13.47
C ALA A 29 -14.90 13.37 14.65
N PRO A 30 -13.63 13.54 15.06
CA PRO A 30 -12.92 12.56 15.88
C PRO A 30 -13.27 12.58 17.37
N ASP A 31 -14.09 13.52 17.84
CA ASP A 31 -14.36 13.73 19.26
C ASP A 31 -14.97 12.48 19.94
N GLU A 32 -15.89 11.81 19.26
CA GLU A 32 -16.52 10.56 19.73
C GLU A 32 -16.11 9.38 18.82
N PRO A 33 -15.59 8.28 19.38
CA PRO A 33 -15.27 7.11 18.57
C PRO A 33 -16.55 6.46 18.04
N VAL A 34 -16.50 5.98 16.80
CA VAL A 34 -17.58 5.21 16.15
C VAL A 34 -17.80 3.89 16.90
N VAL A 35 -16.68 3.25 17.29
CA VAL A 35 -16.68 2.03 18.09
C VAL A 35 -15.38 1.95 18.92
N THR A 36 -15.48 1.30 20.06
CA THR A 36 -14.32 0.92 20.87
C THR A 36 -14.47 -0.54 21.26
N PHE A 37 -13.41 -1.33 21.07
CA PHE A 37 -13.40 -2.76 21.35
C PHE A 37 -12.00 -3.18 21.83
N PRO A 38 -11.91 -4.24 22.66
CA PRO A 38 -10.61 -4.79 23.04
C PRO A 38 -9.89 -5.36 21.81
N GLY A 39 -8.60 -5.06 21.66
CA GLY A 39 -7.78 -5.66 20.61
C GLY A 39 -7.57 -7.16 20.80
N ALA A 40 -7.01 -7.82 19.79
CA ALA A 40 -6.56 -9.20 19.89
C ALA A 40 -5.43 -9.35 20.91
N SER A 41 -5.45 -10.43 21.67
CA SER A 41 -4.32 -10.84 22.51
C SER A 41 -3.31 -11.70 21.74
N GLU A 42 -2.10 -11.88 22.29
CA GLU A 42 -1.10 -12.83 21.77
C GLU A 42 -1.70 -14.24 21.56
N ALA A 43 -2.50 -14.73 22.51
CA ALA A 43 -3.16 -16.03 22.41
C ALA A 43 -4.12 -16.13 21.21
N GLN A 44 -4.85 -15.06 20.90
CA GLN A 44 -5.74 -15.03 19.72
C GLN A 44 -4.95 -14.99 18.42
N ALA A 45 -3.76 -14.37 18.41
CA ALA A 45 -2.85 -14.46 17.27
C ALA A 45 -2.31 -15.90 17.09
N GLU A 46 -1.96 -16.58 18.18
CA GLU A 46 -1.56 -18.00 18.15
C GLU A 46 -2.68 -18.93 17.67
N ASP A 47 -3.93 -18.66 18.08
CA ASP A 47 -5.13 -19.39 17.65
C ASP A 47 -5.39 -19.19 16.14
N ALA A 48 -5.25 -17.95 15.63
CA ALA A 48 -5.36 -17.65 14.21
C ALA A 48 -4.31 -18.40 13.37
N LEU A 49 -3.06 -18.46 13.85
CA LEU A 49 -2.01 -19.25 13.20
C LEU A 49 -2.28 -20.75 13.25
N ALA A 50 -2.85 -21.26 14.36
CA ALA A 50 -3.22 -22.67 14.47
C ALA A 50 -4.34 -23.03 13.49
N ALA A 51 -5.34 -22.16 13.32
CA ALA A 51 -6.41 -22.35 12.35
C ALA A 51 -5.89 -22.32 10.90
N ALA A 52 -5.02 -21.35 10.58
CA ALA A 52 -4.37 -21.27 9.27
C ALA A 52 -3.55 -22.53 8.94
N ASP A 53 -2.72 -22.98 9.88
CA ASP A 53 -1.91 -24.19 9.74
C ASP A 53 -2.78 -25.43 9.50
N ALA A 54 -3.84 -25.60 10.29
CA ALA A 54 -4.78 -26.71 10.16
C ALA A 54 -5.55 -26.71 8.82
N ALA A 55 -5.87 -25.54 8.28
CA ALA A 55 -6.59 -25.41 7.01
C ALA A 55 -5.66 -25.47 5.76
N SER A 56 -4.35 -25.25 5.94
CA SER A 56 -3.39 -25.06 4.85
C SER A 56 -3.33 -26.23 3.86
N GLU A 57 -3.24 -27.47 4.35
CA GLU A 57 -3.20 -28.67 3.50
C GLU A 57 -4.50 -28.84 2.70
N GLY A 58 -5.65 -28.62 3.36
CA GLY A 58 -6.96 -28.71 2.71
C GLY A 58 -7.12 -27.70 1.58
N TRP A 59 -6.72 -26.45 1.82
CA TRP A 59 -6.81 -25.39 0.82
C TRP A 59 -5.82 -25.55 -0.34
N ARG A 60 -4.61 -26.02 -0.04
CA ARG A 60 -3.61 -26.40 -1.03
C ARG A 60 -4.16 -27.45 -2.01
N ASP A 61 -4.85 -28.46 -1.47
CA ASP A 61 -5.38 -29.59 -2.25
C ASP A 61 -6.71 -29.28 -2.96
N THR A 62 -7.37 -28.16 -2.64
CA THR A 62 -8.53 -27.65 -3.39
C THR A 62 -8.18 -27.54 -4.87
N ALA A 63 -9.08 -27.98 -5.76
CA ALA A 63 -8.79 -27.92 -7.19
C ALA A 63 -8.61 -26.45 -7.63
N PRO A 64 -7.62 -26.15 -8.50
CA PRO A 64 -7.41 -24.80 -9.03
C PRO A 64 -8.67 -24.09 -9.55
N GLY A 65 -9.58 -24.84 -10.17
CA GLY A 65 -10.84 -24.29 -10.67
C GLY A 65 -11.89 -23.99 -9.60
N GLU A 66 -11.81 -24.65 -8.45
CA GLU A 66 -12.67 -24.34 -7.29
C GLU A 66 -12.14 -23.09 -6.58
N ARG A 67 -10.81 -22.96 -6.42
CA ARG A 67 -10.19 -21.72 -5.90
C ARG A 67 -10.51 -20.51 -6.78
N GLU A 68 -10.41 -20.65 -8.10
CA GLU A 68 -10.79 -19.61 -9.05
C GLU A 68 -12.26 -19.20 -8.89
N ALA A 69 -13.18 -20.16 -8.76
CA ALA A 69 -14.60 -19.87 -8.60
C ALA A 69 -14.88 -19.08 -7.31
N ILE A 70 -14.30 -19.50 -6.18
CA ILE A 70 -14.42 -18.79 -4.91
C ILE A 70 -13.92 -17.35 -5.04
N MET A 71 -12.78 -17.13 -5.71
CA MET A 71 -12.26 -15.76 -5.91
C MET A 71 -13.17 -14.88 -6.78
N TYR A 72 -13.88 -15.46 -7.76
CA TYR A 72 -14.90 -14.73 -8.51
C TYR A 72 -16.12 -14.41 -7.65
N ASP A 73 -16.58 -15.36 -6.83
CA ASP A 73 -17.71 -15.16 -5.92
C ASP A 73 -17.39 -14.04 -4.89
N VAL A 74 -16.17 -14.03 -4.33
CA VAL A 74 -15.70 -12.94 -3.44
C VAL A 74 -15.73 -11.58 -4.14
N ALA A 75 -15.30 -11.51 -5.40
CA ALA A 75 -15.36 -10.26 -6.16
C ALA A 75 -16.80 -9.78 -6.39
N ASP A 76 -17.74 -10.71 -6.58
CA ASP A 76 -19.15 -10.40 -6.74
C ASP A 76 -19.79 -9.93 -5.41
N GLU A 77 -19.37 -10.46 -4.26
CA GLU A 77 -19.78 -9.96 -2.94
C GLU A 77 -19.25 -8.54 -2.67
N ILE A 78 -18.00 -8.24 -3.06
CA ILE A 78 -17.45 -6.87 -2.95
C ILE A 78 -18.26 -5.89 -3.82
N ASP A 79 -18.59 -6.27 -5.06
CA ASP A 79 -19.41 -5.43 -5.95
C ASP A 79 -20.83 -5.25 -5.41
N ALA A 80 -21.42 -6.30 -4.82
CA ALA A 80 -22.75 -6.23 -4.23
C ALA A 80 -22.80 -5.27 -3.02
N ALA A 81 -21.70 -5.19 -2.25
CA ALA A 81 -21.55 -4.33 -1.09
C ALA A 81 -20.86 -2.98 -1.38
N GLN A 82 -20.65 -2.61 -2.66
CA GLN A 82 -19.75 -1.53 -3.06
C GLN A 82 -20.02 -0.20 -2.32
N GLU A 83 -21.27 0.24 -2.25
CA GLU A 83 -21.62 1.53 -1.64
C GLU A 83 -21.41 1.50 -0.12
N ASP A 84 -21.84 0.43 0.55
CA ASP A 84 -21.68 0.28 2.00
C ASP A 84 -20.20 0.19 2.40
N LEU A 85 -19.38 -0.49 1.58
CA LEU A 85 -17.93 -0.56 1.73
C LEU A 85 -17.29 0.81 1.54
N ALA A 86 -17.68 1.55 0.49
CA ALA A 86 -17.14 2.88 0.21
C ALA A 86 -17.49 3.88 1.32
N GLU A 87 -18.73 3.86 1.82
CA GLU A 87 -19.13 4.69 2.94
C GLU A 87 -18.39 4.32 4.24
N THR A 88 -18.18 3.03 4.49
CA THR A 88 -17.39 2.56 5.65
C THR A 88 -15.95 3.06 5.55
N LEU A 89 -15.33 2.90 4.38
CA LEU A 89 -13.96 3.34 4.11
C LEU A 89 -13.83 4.85 4.29
N THR A 90 -14.71 5.66 3.69
CA THR A 90 -14.65 7.12 3.82
C THR A 90 -14.81 7.59 5.26
N ARG A 91 -15.73 6.98 6.03
CA ARG A 91 -15.92 7.35 7.44
C ARG A 91 -14.77 6.92 8.33
N GLU A 92 -14.04 5.88 7.96
CA GLU A 92 -12.96 5.33 8.79
C GLU A 92 -11.59 5.93 8.44
N GLU A 93 -11.27 6.07 7.15
CA GLU A 93 -9.98 6.57 6.68
C GLU A 93 -10.00 8.08 6.36
N GLY A 94 -11.14 8.61 5.92
CA GLY A 94 -11.34 10.04 5.67
C GLY A 94 -11.40 10.47 4.20
N LYS A 95 -10.89 9.67 3.25
CA LYS A 95 -10.82 10.08 1.84
C LYS A 95 -12.19 10.36 1.21
N PRO A 96 -12.24 11.20 0.15
CA PRO A 96 -13.46 11.49 -0.59
C PRO A 96 -14.20 10.23 -1.05
N ILE A 97 -15.53 10.23 -0.95
CA ILE A 97 -16.37 9.06 -1.26
C ILE A 97 -16.19 8.56 -2.69
N SER A 98 -15.90 9.44 -3.66
CA SER A 98 -15.54 9.05 -5.02
C SER A 98 -14.25 8.20 -5.08
N SER A 99 -13.24 8.56 -4.29
CA SER A 99 -11.99 7.81 -4.16
C SER A 99 -12.23 6.44 -3.51
N SER A 100 -13.02 6.38 -2.44
CA SER A 100 -13.41 5.12 -1.79
C SER A 100 -14.16 4.18 -2.73
N ARG A 101 -15.11 4.67 -3.50
CA ARG A 101 -15.82 3.85 -4.52
C ARG A 101 -14.86 3.28 -5.56
N GLY A 102 -13.87 4.08 -5.98
CA GLY A 102 -12.81 3.63 -6.88
C GLY A 102 -11.93 2.55 -6.27
N GLU A 103 -11.56 2.70 -4.99
CA GLU A 103 -10.74 1.70 -4.28
C GLU A 103 -11.49 0.37 -4.09
N VAL A 104 -12.77 0.42 -3.74
CA VAL A 104 -13.61 -0.79 -3.60
C VAL A 104 -13.79 -1.50 -4.94
N ALA A 105 -14.06 -0.75 -6.02
CA ALA A 105 -14.14 -1.33 -7.36
C ALA A 105 -12.82 -2.00 -7.77
N ARG A 106 -11.69 -1.38 -7.41
CA ARG A 106 -10.35 -1.93 -7.63
C ARG A 106 -10.14 -3.23 -6.84
N ALA A 107 -10.61 -3.31 -5.59
CA ALA A 107 -10.53 -4.54 -4.79
C ALA A 107 -11.24 -5.72 -5.49
N ALA A 108 -12.47 -5.53 -5.98
CA ALA A 108 -13.17 -6.55 -6.76
C ALA A 108 -12.42 -6.94 -8.04
N GLU A 109 -11.87 -5.96 -8.77
CA GLU A 109 -11.07 -6.23 -9.98
C GLU A 109 -9.78 -7.03 -9.66
N ILE A 110 -9.13 -6.75 -8.53
CA ILE A 110 -7.95 -7.49 -8.07
C ILE A 110 -8.27 -8.97 -7.86
N PHE A 111 -9.36 -9.30 -7.16
CA PHE A 111 -9.78 -10.69 -6.98
C PHE A 111 -10.05 -11.38 -8.33
N ARG A 112 -10.73 -10.69 -9.25
CA ARG A 112 -10.99 -11.22 -10.61
C ARG A 112 -9.71 -11.46 -11.41
N PHE A 113 -8.73 -10.56 -11.28
CA PHE A 113 -7.46 -10.68 -11.97
C PHE A 113 -6.68 -11.91 -11.48
N PHE A 114 -6.50 -12.02 -10.16
CA PHE A 114 -5.75 -13.12 -9.56
C PHE A 114 -6.49 -14.46 -9.56
N ALA A 115 -7.82 -14.47 -9.76
CA ALA A 115 -8.59 -15.72 -9.90
C ALA A 115 -8.02 -16.59 -11.03
N GLY A 116 -7.61 -15.96 -12.14
CA GLY A 116 -6.94 -16.63 -13.25
C GLY A 116 -5.59 -17.24 -12.88
N ASP A 117 -4.90 -16.71 -11.87
CA ASP A 117 -3.59 -17.19 -11.45
C ASP A 117 -3.69 -18.51 -10.67
N ALA A 118 -4.85 -18.81 -10.07
CA ALA A 118 -5.11 -20.12 -9.49
C ALA A 118 -4.89 -21.27 -10.49
N ARG A 119 -5.15 -21.02 -11.79
CA ARG A 119 -4.94 -21.98 -12.88
C ARG A 119 -3.59 -21.85 -13.59
N ARG A 120 -2.78 -20.85 -13.27
CA ARG A 120 -1.51 -20.54 -13.97
C ARG A 120 -0.27 -20.89 -13.15
N ALA A 121 -0.44 -21.64 -12.08
CA ALA A 121 0.60 -22.37 -11.34
C ALA A 121 1.33 -23.40 -12.22
N THR A 122 2.10 -22.90 -13.19
CA THR A 122 2.81 -23.73 -14.18
C THR A 122 4.27 -23.94 -13.76
N GLY A 123 4.85 -25.02 -14.26
CA GLY A 123 6.28 -25.29 -14.18
C GLY A 123 6.82 -25.72 -15.54
N ASP A 124 8.10 -25.97 -15.61
CA ASP A 124 8.81 -26.23 -16.87
C ASP A 124 9.15 -27.71 -17.00
N THR A 125 9.01 -28.27 -18.20
CA THR A 125 9.67 -29.53 -18.55
C THR A 125 11.09 -29.22 -19.02
N ILE A 126 12.09 -29.73 -18.30
CA ILE A 126 13.49 -29.40 -18.54
C ILE A 126 14.16 -30.62 -19.20
N PRO A 127 14.99 -30.47 -20.25
CA PRO A 127 15.72 -31.60 -20.81
C PRO A 127 16.79 -32.15 -19.84
N SER A 128 16.73 -33.46 -19.56
CA SER A 128 17.76 -34.15 -18.80
C SER A 128 18.99 -34.49 -19.66
N ASN A 129 20.18 -34.46 -19.05
CA ASN A 129 21.40 -35.01 -19.66
C ASN A 129 21.42 -36.55 -19.67
N ASP A 130 20.59 -37.19 -18.84
CA ASP A 130 20.30 -38.62 -18.90
C ASP A 130 19.02 -38.85 -19.71
N PRO A 131 19.09 -39.51 -20.89
CA PRO A 131 17.92 -39.77 -21.73
C PRO A 131 16.82 -40.64 -21.07
N SER A 132 17.12 -41.32 -19.96
CA SER A 132 16.17 -42.15 -19.21
C SER A 132 15.49 -41.43 -18.05
N THR A 133 15.77 -40.15 -17.86
CA THR A 133 15.19 -39.34 -16.78
C THR A 133 14.28 -38.24 -17.35
N PHE A 134 13.05 -38.20 -16.88
CA PHE A 134 12.12 -37.10 -17.14
C PHE A 134 12.22 -36.06 -16.01
N THR A 135 12.48 -34.80 -16.38
CA THR A 135 12.65 -33.70 -15.44
C THR A 135 11.61 -32.62 -15.66
N TYR A 136 10.99 -32.17 -14.57
CA TYR A 136 10.04 -31.06 -14.60
C TYR A 136 10.05 -30.29 -13.29
N THR A 137 9.53 -29.07 -13.30
CA THR A 137 9.28 -28.28 -12.09
C THR A 137 7.79 -28.20 -11.79
N VAL A 138 7.47 -28.03 -10.50
CA VAL A 138 6.12 -27.69 -10.03
C VAL A 138 6.23 -26.51 -9.08
N ARG A 139 5.21 -25.65 -9.10
CA ARG A 139 5.05 -24.60 -8.09
C ARG A 139 4.08 -25.08 -7.01
N GLU A 140 4.48 -24.92 -5.76
CA GLU A 140 3.67 -25.25 -4.59
C GLU A 140 3.50 -24.00 -3.72
N PRO A 141 2.35 -23.82 -3.05
CA PRO A 141 2.20 -22.75 -2.06
C PRO A 141 3.25 -22.89 -0.96
N LEU A 142 3.63 -21.76 -0.35
CA LEU A 142 4.51 -21.73 0.81
C LEU A 142 3.89 -22.49 1.99
N GLY A 143 2.60 -22.22 2.28
CA GLY A 143 1.88 -22.78 3.42
C GLY A 143 1.04 -21.71 4.10
N VAL A 144 1.40 -21.32 5.31
CA VAL A 144 0.77 -20.21 6.04
C VAL A 144 1.54 -18.92 5.79
N VAL A 145 0.85 -17.89 5.29
CA VAL A 145 1.45 -16.57 5.09
C VAL A 145 0.83 -15.52 6.00
N SER A 146 1.69 -14.65 6.52
CA SER A 146 1.28 -13.50 7.32
C SER A 146 1.20 -12.26 6.45
N LEU A 147 0.03 -11.61 6.45
CA LEU A 147 -0.23 -10.39 5.68
C LEU A 147 -0.45 -9.24 6.65
N VAL A 148 0.42 -8.22 6.59
CA VAL A 148 0.31 -7.01 7.41
C VAL A 148 0.11 -5.81 6.49
N THR A 149 -0.95 -5.03 6.69
CA THR A 149 -1.35 -3.96 5.78
C THR A 149 -1.52 -2.61 6.46
N PRO A 150 -1.27 -1.49 5.74
CA PRO A 150 -1.39 -0.14 6.26
C PRO A 150 -2.85 0.32 6.26
N TRP A 151 -3.06 1.54 6.73
CA TRP A 151 -4.38 2.15 6.83
C TRP A 151 -4.82 2.95 5.60
N ASN A 152 -3.89 3.39 4.75
CA ASN A 152 -4.16 4.40 3.72
C ASN A 152 -4.86 3.87 2.46
N PHE A 153 -4.68 2.61 2.11
CA PHE A 153 -5.50 1.90 1.11
C PHE A 153 -6.02 0.60 1.72
N PRO A 154 -6.98 0.71 2.66
CA PRO A 154 -7.27 -0.35 3.62
C PRO A 154 -8.17 -1.45 3.07
N ILE A 155 -8.66 -1.33 1.83
CA ILE A 155 -9.32 -2.43 1.11
C ILE A 155 -8.48 -2.91 -0.07
N ALA A 156 -7.87 -2.00 -0.84
CA ALA A 156 -7.10 -2.40 -2.02
C ALA A 156 -5.82 -3.14 -1.63
N THR A 157 -5.07 -2.64 -0.64
CA THR A 157 -3.80 -3.25 -0.19
C THR A 157 -3.99 -4.69 0.31
N PRO A 158 -4.90 -4.95 1.27
CA PRO A 158 -5.16 -6.33 1.65
C PRO A 158 -5.69 -7.16 0.50
N SER A 159 -6.52 -6.62 -0.41
CA SER A 159 -7.05 -7.40 -1.53
C SER A 159 -5.96 -7.95 -2.45
N TRP A 160 -4.91 -7.18 -2.81
CA TRP A 160 -3.87 -7.72 -3.70
C TRP A 160 -2.94 -8.71 -3.01
N LYS A 161 -2.79 -8.63 -1.69
CA LYS A 161 -2.06 -9.63 -0.89
C LYS A 161 -2.89 -10.92 -0.71
N LEU A 162 -4.16 -10.77 -0.34
CA LEU A 162 -5.09 -11.88 -0.11
C LEU A 162 -5.35 -12.64 -1.41
N ALA A 163 -5.73 -11.94 -2.49
CA ALA A 163 -6.09 -12.59 -3.74
C ALA A 163 -4.94 -13.40 -4.34
N SER A 164 -3.71 -12.88 -4.30
CA SER A 164 -2.52 -13.58 -4.80
C SER A 164 -2.13 -14.77 -3.91
N ALA A 165 -2.14 -14.62 -2.58
CA ALA A 165 -1.89 -15.70 -1.63
C ALA A 165 -2.89 -16.85 -1.77
N LEU A 166 -4.18 -16.51 -1.83
CA LEU A 166 -5.29 -17.47 -1.93
C LEU A 166 -5.30 -18.20 -3.27
N ALA A 167 -5.04 -17.48 -4.38
CA ALA A 167 -4.89 -18.09 -5.70
C ALA A 167 -3.78 -19.16 -5.72
N ALA A 168 -2.64 -18.85 -5.09
CA ALA A 168 -1.52 -19.77 -4.95
C ALA A 168 -1.81 -20.97 -4.04
N GLY A 169 -2.86 -20.91 -3.21
CA GLY A 169 -3.27 -21.99 -2.31
C GLY A 169 -2.65 -21.87 -0.91
N ASN A 170 -2.28 -20.68 -0.46
CA ASN A 170 -1.80 -20.42 0.90
C ASN A 170 -2.97 -20.15 1.85
N ALA A 171 -2.83 -20.57 3.11
CA ALA A 171 -3.67 -20.08 4.20
C ALA A 171 -3.07 -18.78 4.76
N VAL A 172 -3.91 -17.94 5.36
CA VAL A 172 -3.56 -16.55 5.68
C VAL A 172 -3.86 -16.22 7.14
N ALA A 173 -2.88 -15.62 7.81
CA ALA A 173 -3.09 -14.79 8.98
C ALA A 173 -2.98 -13.32 8.57
N PHE A 174 -4.06 -12.55 8.72
CA PHE A 174 -4.20 -11.20 8.24
C PHE A 174 -4.31 -10.21 9.40
N LYS A 175 -3.38 -9.26 9.46
CA LYS A 175 -3.37 -8.14 10.41
C LYS A 175 -3.51 -6.81 9.67
N PRO A 176 -4.66 -6.13 9.74
CA PRO A 176 -4.78 -4.76 9.25
C PRO A 176 -4.21 -3.75 10.23
N SER A 177 -4.18 -2.49 9.80
CA SER A 177 -3.94 -1.35 10.66
C SER A 177 -5.03 -1.20 11.73
N SER A 178 -4.68 -0.62 12.88
CA SER A 178 -5.64 -0.37 13.96
C SER A 178 -6.48 0.89 13.74
N GLU A 179 -6.09 1.72 12.77
CA GLU A 179 -6.75 2.95 12.33
C GLU A 179 -7.94 2.63 11.42
N THR A 180 -7.84 1.59 10.57
CA THR A 180 -8.89 1.18 9.62
C THR A 180 -9.32 -0.29 9.72
N PRO A 181 -9.66 -0.80 10.93
CA PRO A 181 -9.98 -2.21 11.13
C PRO A 181 -11.38 -2.59 10.63
N THR A 182 -12.32 -1.65 10.54
CA THR A 182 -13.72 -1.92 10.17
C THR A 182 -13.83 -2.29 8.71
N ILE A 183 -13.20 -1.53 7.81
CA ILE A 183 -13.20 -1.86 6.38
C ILE A 183 -12.47 -3.19 6.10
N ALA A 184 -11.39 -3.48 6.84
CA ALA A 184 -10.72 -4.78 6.76
C ALA A 184 -11.63 -5.93 7.22
N LYS A 185 -12.40 -5.72 8.31
CA LYS A 185 -13.45 -6.65 8.73
C LYS A 185 -14.50 -6.86 7.63
N ARG A 186 -15.01 -5.79 7.01
CA ARG A 186 -16.00 -5.90 5.92
C ARG A 186 -15.46 -6.65 4.71
N LEU A 187 -14.17 -6.50 4.39
CA LEU A 187 -13.52 -7.30 3.35
C LEU A 187 -13.51 -8.80 3.69
N VAL A 188 -13.26 -9.15 4.96
CA VAL A 188 -13.27 -10.54 5.43
C VAL A 188 -14.69 -11.11 5.47
N GLU A 189 -15.71 -10.30 5.73
CA GLU A 189 -17.11 -10.69 5.55
C GLU A 189 -17.39 -11.10 4.10
N CYS A 190 -16.97 -10.29 3.11
CA CYS A 190 -17.09 -10.65 1.68
C CYS A 190 -16.32 -11.94 1.33
N LEU A 191 -15.15 -12.18 1.94
CA LEU A 191 -14.40 -13.42 1.76
C LEU A 191 -15.16 -14.64 2.28
N ALA A 192 -15.75 -14.53 3.48
CA ALA A 192 -16.54 -15.60 4.08
C ALA A 192 -17.84 -15.86 3.29
N GLU A 193 -18.54 -14.80 2.87
CA GLU A 193 -19.76 -14.89 2.04
C GLU A 193 -19.46 -15.48 0.66
N GLY A 194 -18.30 -15.15 0.08
CA GLY A 194 -17.80 -15.74 -1.17
C GLY A 194 -17.33 -17.20 -1.06
N GLY A 195 -17.42 -17.81 0.13
CA GLY A 195 -17.21 -19.24 0.32
C GLY A 195 -15.77 -19.66 0.60
N ILE A 196 -14.92 -18.77 1.10
CA ILE A 196 -13.62 -19.15 1.65
C ILE A 196 -13.83 -20.15 2.81
N PRO A 197 -13.15 -21.32 2.81
CA PRO A 197 -13.29 -22.29 3.89
C PRO A 197 -12.80 -21.76 5.23
N ASP A 198 -13.39 -22.27 6.32
CA ASP A 198 -12.99 -21.97 7.69
C ASP A 198 -11.48 -22.19 7.89
N GLY A 199 -10.84 -21.25 8.59
CA GLY A 199 -9.41 -21.27 8.89
C GLY A 199 -8.49 -20.86 7.73
N VAL A 200 -8.96 -20.74 6.48
CA VAL A 200 -8.11 -20.32 5.36
C VAL A 200 -7.73 -18.84 5.45
N VAL A 201 -8.63 -17.99 5.94
CA VAL A 201 -8.34 -16.59 6.25
C VAL A 201 -8.68 -16.34 7.71
N ASN A 202 -7.72 -15.80 8.46
CA ASN A 202 -7.90 -15.43 9.87
C ASN A 202 -7.53 -13.97 10.08
N LEU A 203 -8.49 -13.14 10.52
CA LEU A 203 -8.30 -11.73 10.79
C LEU A 203 -7.95 -11.50 12.27
N VAL A 204 -6.82 -10.84 12.50
CA VAL A 204 -6.35 -10.47 13.84
C VAL A 204 -6.15 -8.96 13.91
N VAL A 205 -7.10 -8.26 14.55
CA VAL A 205 -7.08 -6.83 14.80
C VAL A 205 -6.50 -6.55 16.19
N GLY A 206 -5.23 -6.14 16.24
CA GLY A 206 -4.51 -5.81 17.46
C GLY A 206 -3.30 -4.91 17.18
N SER A 207 -2.74 -4.28 18.21
CA SER A 207 -1.56 -3.42 18.06
C SER A 207 -0.35 -4.22 17.55
N GLY A 208 0.55 -3.57 16.80
CA GLY A 208 1.78 -4.20 16.32
C GLY A 208 2.65 -4.76 17.46
N SER A 209 2.72 -4.04 18.58
CA SER A 209 3.49 -4.45 19.75
C SER A 209 2.93 -5.68 20.48
N THR A 210 1.66 -6.02 20.29
CA THR A 210 1.02 -7.15 20.97
C THR A 210 0.94 -8.37 20.06
N VAL A 211 0.56 -8.21 18.79
CA VAL A 211 0.35 -9.35 17.88
C VAL A 211 1.33 -9.42 16.71
N GLY A 212 2.09 -8.36 16.43
CA GLY A 212 2.96 -8.28 15.25
C GLY A 212 4.07 -9.33 15.24
N ASP A 213 4.81 -9.46 16.34
CA ASP A 213 5.91 -10.43 16.45
C ASP A 213 5.39 -11.87 16.39
N VAL A 214 4.28 -12.16 17.09
CA VAL A 214 3.62 -13.47 17.06
C VAL A 214 3.26 -13.85 15.62
N LEU A 215 2.60 -12.95 14.90
CA LEU A 215 2.11 -13.20 13.54
C LEU A 215 3.22 -13.27 12.49
N THR A 216 4.44 -12.82 12.77
CA THR A 216 5.52 -12.76 11.76
C THR A 216 6.69 -13.72 12.06
N THR A 217 6.91 -14.07 13.33
CA THR A 217 8.09 -14.84 13.74
C THR A 217 7.80 -16.29 14.18
N ASP A 218 6.53 -16.68 14.33
CA ASP A 218 6.14 -18.04 14.68
C ASP A 218 6.61 -19.06 13.63
N ASP A 219 6.97 -20.26 14.10
CA ASP A 219 7.50 -21.36 13.27
C ASP A 219 6.49 -21.88 12.24
N ARG A 220 5.19 -21.66 12.44
CA ARG A 220 4.13 -22.02 11.49
C ARG A 220 4.05 -21.04 10.31
N VAL A 221 4.63 -19.85 10.41
CA VAL A 221 4.60 -18.87 9.32
C VAL A 221 5.67 -19.21 8.30
N ASP A 222 5.26 -19.43 7.05
CA ASP A 222 6.10 -19.81 5.91
C ASP A 222 6.46 -18.62 5.00
N GLY A 223 5.82 -17.46 5.17
CA GLY A 223 6.15 -16.23 4.44
C GLY A 223 5.46 -14.99 5.02
N VAL A 224 6.09 -13.82 4.86
CA VAL A 224 5.54 -12.54 5.35
C VAL A 224 5.43 -11.52 4.21
N SER A 225 4.24 -10.96 4.01
CA SER A 225 4.04 -9.78 3.17
C SER A 225 3.63 -8.60 4.04
N PHE A 226 4.49 -7.60 4.10
CA PHE A 226 4.30 -6.40 4.91
C PHE A 226 4.19 -5.16 4.02
N THR A 227 3.23 -4.29 4.34
CA THR A 227 3.23 -2.91 3.85
C THR A 227 3.02 -1.95 5.02
N GLY A 228 3.86 -0.92 5.11
CA GLY A 228 3.83 0.06 6.20
C GLY A 228 5.13 0.85 6.31
N SER A 229 5.45 1.33 7.52
CA SER A 229 6.64 2.18 7.72
C SER A 229 7.96 1.43 7.52
N THR A 230 8.97 2.15 7.02
CA THR A 230 10.30 1.62 6.71
C THR A 230 10.96 0.94 7.91
N GLY A 231 10.94 1.59 9.08
CA GLY A 231 11.55 1.02 10.28
C GLY A 231 10.89 -0.29 10.72
N THR A 232 9.57 -0.41 10.58
CA THR A 232 8.85 -1.66 10.92
C THR A 232 9.14 -2.76 9.91
N GLY A 233 9.14 -2.43 8.61
CA GLY A 233 9.45 -3.40 7.56
C GLY A 233 10.88 -3.94 7.66
N GLN A 234 11.86 -3.08 7.94
CA GLN A 234 13.25 -3.48 8.21
C GLN A 234 13.34 -4.38 9.44
N HIS A 235 12.66 -4.01 10.53
CA HIS A 235 12.63 -4.83 11.75
C HIS A 235 12.09 -6.25 11.51
N ILE A 236 10.97 -6.37 10.79
CA ILE A 236 10.39 -7.68 10.45
C ILE A 236 11.33 -8.45 9.52
N ALA A 237 11.92 -7.79 8.52
CA ALA A 237 12.86 -8.42 7.59
C ALA A 237 14.08 -9.00 8.32
N GLU A 238 14.64 -8.26 9.28
CA GLU A 238 15.71 -8.73 10.14
C GLU A 238 15.29 -9.91 11.02
N ALA A 239 14.09 -9.86 11.60
CA ALA A 239 13.56 -10.89 12.49
C ALA A 239 13.35 -12.24 11.79
N VAL A 240 12.96 -12.23 10.50
CA VAL A 240 12.69 -13.45 9.72
C VAL A 240 13.84 -13.86 8.79
N ALA A 241 14.93 -13.09 8.78
CA ALA A 241 16.05 -13.26 7.85
C ALA A 241 16.59 -14.70 7.84
N GLY A 242 16.59 -15.31 6.65
CA GLY A 242 17.11 -16.67 6.44
C GLY A 242 16.21 -17.80 6.96
N ARG A 243 15.06 -17.49 7.56
CA ARG A 243 14.05 -18.49 7.99
C ARG A 243 13.01 -18.68 6.89
N ILE A 244 12.41 -17.60 6.43
CA ILE A 244 11.30 -17.59 5.47
C ILE A 244 11.42 -16.44 4.46
N PRO A 245 10.78 -16.55 3.28
CA PRO A 245 10.62 -15.42 2.37
C PRO A 245 9.88 -14.25 3.02
N ILE A 246 10.34 -13.04 2.72
CA ILE A 246 9.65 -11.80 3.05
C ILE A 246 9.56 -10.91 1.82
N GLN A 247 8.44 -10.21 1.69
CA GLN A 247 8.30 -9.06 0.81
C GLN A 247 7.82 -7.86 1.62
N THR A 248 8.42 -6.70 1.36
CA THR A 248 8.13 -5.46 2.07
C THR A 248 7.87 -4.35 1.05
N GLU A 249 6.78 -3.62 1.25
CA GLU A 249 6.48 -2.38 0.55
C GLU A 249 6.43 -1.25 1.58
N MET A 250 7.35 -0.31 1.48
CA MET A 250 7.59 0.70 2.51
C MET A 250 7.42 2.11 1.94
N GLY A 251 7.90 3.11 2.68
CA GLY A 251 7.75 4.51 2.35
C GLY A 251 8.45 4.95 1.07
N GLY A 252 8.16 6.16 0.64
CA GLY A 252 8.78 6.80 -0.51
C GLY A 252 8.98 8.30 -0.36
N LYS A 253 9.92 8.82 -1.15
CA LYS A 253 10.11 10.27 -1.35
C LYS A 253 10.18 10.59 -2.83
N ASN A 254 9.05 10.39 -3.48
CA ASN A 254 8.97 10.21 -4.93
C ASN A 254 9.23 11.52 -5.68
N PRO A 255 10.20 11.55 -6.61
CA PRO A 255 10.48 12.72 -7.42
C PRO A 255 9.58 12.79 -8.66
N GLN A 256 9.12 14.00 -8.97
CA GLN A 256 8.63 14.38 -10.29
C GLN A 256 9.59 15.40 -10.89
N VAL A 257 10.28 15.03 -11.97
CA VAL A 257 11.22 15.89 -12.68
C VAL A 257 10.50 16.63 -13.82
N VAL A 258 10.73 17.93 -13.96
CA VAL A 258 10.17 18.76 -15.04
C VAL A 258 11.29 19.44 -15.81
N LEU A 259 11.43 19.10 -17.09
CA LEU A 259 12.41 19.70 -18.00
C LEU A 259 11.83 20.91 -18.76
N PRO A 260 12.67 21.80 -19.33
CA PRO A 260 12.20 23.03 -19.98
C PRO A 260 11.29 22.82 -21.19
N ASP A 261 11.34 21.64 -21.81
CA ASP A 261 10.54 21.30 -22.97
C ASP A 261 9.22 20.58 -22.61
N ALA A 262 8.92 20.44 -21.32
CA ALA A 262 7.71 19.81 -20.83
C ALA A 262 6.44 20.62 -21.15
N ASP A 263 5.30 19.92 -21.12
CA ASP A 263 4.00 20.57 -20.95
C ASP A 263 3.88 20.97 -19.46
N LEU A 264 4.13 22.25 -19.17
CA LEU A 264 4.21 22.77 -17.80
C LEU A 264 2.86 22.71 -17.07
N GLU A 265 1.76 22.91 -17.78
CA GLU A 265 0.40 22.82 -17.20
C GLU A 265 0.08 21.39 -16.80
N ALA A 266 0.41 20.41 -17.66
CA ALA A 266 0.24 19.00 -17.34
C ALA A 266 1.16 18.54 -16.21
N ALA A 267 2.39 19.07 -16.15
CA ALA A 267 3.33 18.79 -15.06
C ALA A 267 2.83 19.34 -13.72
N ALA A 268 2.32 20.58 -13.69
CA ALA A 268 1.76 21.19 -12.50
C ALA A 268 0.49 20.45 -12.02
N GLU A 269 -0.42 20.09 -12.94
CA GLU A 269 -1.60 19.28 -12.62
C GLU A 269 -1.20 17.92 -12.00
N ALA A 270 -0.23 17.23 -12.60
CA ALA A 270 0.25 15.95 -12.09
C ALA A 270 0.98 16.06 -10.74
N ALA A 271 1.69 17.17 -10.50
CA ALA A 271 2.33 17.45 -9.22
C ALA A 271 1.29 17.60 -8.11
N VAL A 272 0.28 18.42 -8.33
CA VAL A 272 -0.80 18.67 -7.36
C VAL A 272 -1.64 17.40 -7.14
N ALA A 273 -2.03 16.71 -8.20
CA ALA A 273 -2.77 15.45 -8.09
C ALA A 273 -1.95 14.38 -7.34
N GLY A 274 -0.64 14.33 -7.58
CA GLY A 274 0.27 13.37 -6.94
C GLY A 274 0.60 13.70 -5.50
N SER A 275 0.66 14.98 -5.12
CA SER A 275 0.99 15.42 -3.76
C SER A 275 -0.23 15.50 -2.85
N CYS A 276 -1.39 15.88 -3.39
CA CYS A 276 -2.60 16.15 -2.60
C CYS A 276 -3.63 15.02 -2.68
N GLY A 277 -3.60 14.17 -3.71
CA GLY A 277 -4.53 13.06 -3.88
C GLY A 277 -4.48 12.09 -2.68
N GLY A 278 -5.65 11.73 -2.14
CA GLY A 278 -5.75 10.94 -0.91
C GLY A 278 -5.17 11.66 0.31
N THR A 279 -5.22 13.00 0.33
CA THR A 279 -4.61 13.84 1.37
C THR A 279 -3.09 13.61 1.48
N GLY A 280 -2.44 13.25 0.37
CA GLY A 280 -1.00 12.96 0.34
C GLY A 280 -0.59 11.67 1.09
N GLN A 281 -1.56 10.92 1.61
CA GLN A 281 -1.35 9.67 2.37
C GLN A 281 -1.11 8.49 1.42
N ALA A 282 -0.14 8.61 0.53
CA ALA A 282 0.24 7.56 -0.41
C ALA A 282 1.76 7.40 -0.41
N CYS A 283 2.25 6.16 -0.27
CA CYS A 283 3.69 5.88 -0.36
C CYS A 283 4.29 6.34 -1.70
N THR A 284 3.48 6.40 -2.76
CA THR A 284 3.86 6.91 -4.08
C THR A 284 3.63 8.41 -4.29
N ALA A 285 3.19 9.17 -3.27
CA ALA A 285 2.85 10.58 -3.39
C ALA A 285 4.02 11.40 -3.95
N THR A 286 3.71 12.34 -4.84
CA THR A 286 4.69 13.32 -5.34
C THR A 286 5.03 14.24 -4.18
N SER A 287 6.19 14.06 -3.56
CA SER A 287 6.63 14.89 -2.43
C SER A 287 7.84 15.78 -2.78
N ARG A 288 8.52 15.48 -3.89
CA ARG A 288 9.59 16.30 -4.47
C ARG A 288 9.25 16.65 -5.91
N LEU A 289 9.03 17.93 -6.19
CA LEU A 289 8.92 18.47 -7.54
C LEU A 289 10.27 19.10 -7.92
N ILE A 290 11.04 18.39 -8.75
CA ILE A 290 12.38 18.81 -9.19
C ILE A 290 12.21 19.53 -10.52
N VAL A 291 12.54 20.81 -10.58
CA VAL A 291 12.22 21.66 -11.74
C VAL A 291 13.46 22.37 -12.24
N HIS A 292 13.63 22.34 -13.56
CA HIS A 292 14.72 23.05 -14.20
C HIS A 292 14.57 24.58 -14.05
N GLU A 293 15.68 25.29 -13.80
CA GLU A 293 15.74 26.74 -13.51
C GLU A 293 15.00 27.60 -14.55
N ASP A 294 15.10 27.27 -15.84
CA ASP A 294 14.39 27.97 -16.93
C ASP A 294 12.86 28.01 -16.80
N VAL A 295 12.23 27.09 -16.05
CA VAL A 295 10.76 26.96 -15.94
C VAL A 295 10.24 26.88 -14.52
N VAL A 296 11.10 26.97 -13.50
CA VAL A 296 10.72 26.83 -12.08
C VAL A 296 9.68 27.86 -11.63
N ASP A 297 9.82 29.11 -12.05
CA ASP A 297 8.88 30.18 -11.68
C ASP A 297 7.46 29.90 -12.20
N GLU A 298 7.34 29.52 -13.49
CA GLU A 298 6.05 29.25 -14.14
C GLU A 298 5.37 28.01 -13.56
N VAL A 299 6.13 26.93 -13.33
CA VAL A 299 5.62 25.71 -12.70
C VAL A 299 5.19 25.99 -11.26
N THR A 300 5.97 26.76 -10.51
CA THR A 300 5.65 27.12 -9.11
C THR A 300 4.35 27.91 -9.01
N GLU A 301 4.18 28.93 -9.85
CA GLU A 301 2.94 29.72 -9.90
C GLU A 301 1.73 28.83 -10.22
N ALA A 302 1.85 27.97 -11.24
CA ALA A 302 0.80 27.05 -11.65
C ALA A 302 0.44 26.00 -10.58
N VAL A 303 1.43 25.52 -9.82
CA VAL A 303 1.22 24.58 -8.70
C VAL A 303 0.49 25.28 -7.55
N VAL A 304 0.95 26.47 -7.14
CA VAL A 304 0.33 27.22 -6.03
C VAL A 304 -1.13 27.56 -6.35
N GLU A 305 -1.41 28.11 -7.54
CA GLU A 305 -2.79 28.44 -7.95
C GLU A 305 -3.72 27.23 -7.87
N ARG A 306 -3.25 26.07 -8.35
CA ARG A 306 -4.03 24.83 -8.34
C ARG A 306 -4.23 24.28 -6.94
N THR A 307 -3.19 24.32 -6.10
CA THR A 307 -3.27 23.87 -4.71
C THR A 307 -4.28 24.70 -3.92
N GLU A 308 -4.27 26.03 -4.08
CA GLU A 308 -5.21 26.94 -3.42
C GLU A 308 -6.67 26.78 -3.89
N ALA A 309 -6.87 26.20 -5.07
CA ALA A 309 -8.20 25.95 -5.63
C ALA A 309 -8.87 24.66 -5.11
N LEU A 310 -8.13 23.80 -4.39
CA LEU A 310 -8.64 22.52 -3.90
C LEU A 310 -9.65 22.73 -2.75
N SER A 311 -10.78 22.04 -2.85
CA SER A 311 -11.76 21.99 -1.76
C SER A 311 -11.33 21.01 -0.68
N ILE A 312 -11.48 21.42 0.58
CA ILE A 312 -11.17 20.60 1.76
C ILE A 312 -12.47 20.36 2.53
N GLY A 313 -12.70 19.13 2.99
CA GLY A 313 -13.87 18.85 3.81
C GLY A 313 -14.05 17.39 4.21
N PRO A 314 -15.18 17.06 4.87
CA PRO A 314 -15.52 15.69 5.20
C PRO A 314 -15.61 14.83 3.93
N GLY A 315 -15.00 13.64 3.92
CA GLY A 315 -14.96 12.80 2.72
C GLY A 315 -16.34 12.41 2.17
N MET A 316 -17.38 12.37 3.01
CA MET A 316 -18.76 12.09 2.60
C MET A 316 -19.37 13.21 1.74
N ASP A 317 -18.85 14.44 1.83
CA ASP A 317 -19.26 15.57 1.00
C ASP A 317 -18.52 15.62 -0.35
N ASP A 318 -17.65 14.64 -0.61
CA ASP A 318 -16.85 14.46 -1.82
C ASP A 318 -15.97 15.68 -2.21
N PRO A 319 -15.16 16.23 -1.27
CA PRO A 319 -14.21 17.30 -1.56
C PRO A 319 -13.02 16.76 -2.37
N ASP A 320 -12.11 17.65 -2.78
CA ASP A 320 -10.83 17.24 -3.38
C ASP A 320 -9.91 16.60 -2.33
N ILE A 321 -9.98 17.08 -1.07
CA ILE A 321 -9.11 16.66 0.04
C ILE A 321 -9.93 16.35 1.30
N GLY A 322 -9.72 15.16 1.86
CA GLY A 322 -10.25 14.73 3.15
C GLY A 322 -9.33 15.06 4.33
N PRO A 323 -9.70 14.72 5.57
CA PRO A 323 -8.81 14.84 6.73
C PRO A 323 -7.66 13.83 6.65
N ALA A 324 -6.59 14.06 7.42
CA ALA A 324 -5.62 13.02 7.74
C ALA A 324 -6.29 11.93 8.60
N VAL A 325 -5.84 10.67 8.50
CA VAL A 325 -6.52 9.51 9.10
C VAL A 325 -6.58 9.57 10.64
N SER A 326 -5.61 10.23 11.28
CA SER A 326 -5.46 10.23 12.74
C SER A 326 -4.89 11.53 13.28
N ALA A 327 -4.99 11.71 14.60
CA ALA A 327 -4.37 12.84 15.28
C ALA A 327 -2.84 12.85 15.15
N ASP A 328 -2.23 11.66 15.16
CA ASP A 328 -0.77 11.51 15.10
C ASP A 328 -0.24 11.87 13.70
N GLU A 329 -0.94 11.44 12.64
CA GLU A 329 -0.61 11.83 11.26
C GLU A 329 -0.83 13.34 11.04
N PHE A 330 -1.93 13.89 11.55
CA PHE A 330 -2.19 15.33 11.50
C PHE A 330 -1.10 16.15 12.21
N GLN A 331 -0.69 15.71 13.39
CA GLN A 331 0.36 16.36 14.17
C GLN A 331 1.72 16.26 13.48
N THR A 332 2.04 15.09 12.90
CA THR A 332 3.27 14.88 12.12
C THR A 332 3.33 15.84 10.92
N ASN A 333 2.22 16.01 10.20
CA ASN A 333 2.14 16.96 9.09
C ASN A 333 2.42 18.40 9.52
N LEU A 334 1.85 18.85 10.64
CA LEU A 334 2.13 20.18 11.20
C LEU A 334 3.60 20.33 11.63
N GLU A 335 4.18 19.31 12.24
CA GLU A 335 5.59 19.31 12.64
C GLU A 335 6.53 19.42 11.43
N TYR A 336 6.20 18.76 10.31
CA TYR A 336 7.01 18.86 9.10
C TYR A 336 6.94 20.22 8.41
N VAL A 337 5.84 20.97 8.56
CA VAL A 337 5.76 22.38 8.12
C VAL A 337 6.75 23.24 8.90
N ASP A 338 6.82 23.06 10.22
CA ASP A 338 7.77 23.76 11.08
C ASP A 338 9.23 23.37 10.78
N VAL A 339 9.46 22.08 10.51
CA VAL A 339 10.78 21.54 10.09
C VAL A 339 11.23 22.16 8.77
N ALA A 340 10.39 22.15 7.75
CA ALA A 340 10.71 22.71 6.44
C ALA A 340 11.06 24.21 6.54
N SER A 341 10.27 24.96 7.32
CA SER A 341 10.52 26.39 7.56
C SER A 341 11.82 26.64 8.33
N THR A 342 12.15 25.77 9.29
CA THR A 342 13.38 25.87 10.10
C THR A 342 14.63 25.52 9.29
N ASP A 343 14.52 24.53 8.39
CA ASP A 343 15.61 24.07 7.54
C ASP A 343 15.91 25.04 6.39
N GLY A 344 15.04 26.03 6.15
CA GLY A 344 15.25 27.16 5.23
C GLY A 344 14.26 27.26 4.08
N GLY A 345 13.32 26.31 3.97
CA GLY A 345 12.26 26.34 2.97
C GLY A 345 11.28 27.50 3.20
N THR A 346 10.79 28.08 2.11
CA THR A 346 9.77 29.13 2.13
C THR A 346 8.40 28.52 1.86
N LEU A 347 7.48 28.64 2.83
CA LEU A 347 6.09 28.24 2.67
C LEU A 347 5.36 29.21 1.74
N LEU A 348 4.86 28.71 0.61
CA LEU A 348 4.13 29.51 -0.38
C LEU A 348 2.63 29.54 -0.12
N THR A 349 2.05 28.43 0.35
CA THR A 349 0.63 28.32 0.67
C THR A 349 0.35 27.17 1.66
N GLY A 350 -0.78 27.24 2.38
CA GLY A 350 -1.28 26.23 3.31
C GLY A 350 -0.41 25.98 4.55
N GLY A 351 -0.29 24.70 4.95
CA GLY A 351 0.55 24.27 6.09
C GLY A 351 -0.10 24.39 7.47
N GLY A 352 -1.41 24.63 7.53
CA GLY A 352 -2.16 24.77 8.78
C GLY A 352 -3.44 23.96 8.81
N ARG A 353 -4.26 24.21 9.83
CA ARG A 353 -5.66 23.78 9.85
C ARG A 353 -6.50 24.85 9.16
N PRO A 354 -7.42 24.51 8.23
CA PRO A 354 -8.31 25.49 7.65
C PRO A 354 -9.19 26.15 8.73
N GLU A 355 -9.34 27.48 8.68
CA GLU A 355 -10.01 28.27 9.73
C GLU A 355 -11.49 27.91 9.92
N GLU A 356 -12.14 27.35 8.90
CA GLU A 356 -13.53 26.93 8.90
C GLU A 356 -13.80 25.66 9.74
N PHE A 357 -12.76 24.90 10.11
CA PHE A 357 -12.89 23.66 10.87
C PHE A 357 -12.42 23.79 12.31
N GLU A 358 -13.35 23.75 13.27
CA GLU A 358 -13.03 23.76 14.71
C GLU A 358 -12.56 22.38 15.23
N SER A 359 -12.90 21.29 14.54
CA SER A 359 -12.57 19.89 14.86
C SER A 359 -12.23 19.12 13.57
N GLY A 360 -11.87 17.85 13.68
CA GLY A 360 -11.38 17.04 12.56
C GLY A 360 -9.88 17.18 12.34
N TYR A 361 -9.31 16.31 11.52
CA TYR A 361 -7.89 16.27 11.19
C TYR A 361 -7.61 16.90 9.81
N PHE A 362 -8.30 18.00 9.50
CA PHE A 362 -8.16 18.72 8.23
C PHE A 362 -6.86 19.54 8.19
N PHE A 363 -6.11 19.38 7.11
CA PHE A 363 -4.81 20.04 6.88
C PHE A 363 -4.82 20.73 5.51
N GLU A 364 -4.41 22.00 5.48
CA GLU A 364 -4.25 22.78 4.25
C GLU A 364 -2.98 22.31 3.52
N PRO A 365 -3.07 21.86 2.25
CA PRO A 365 -1.90 21.41 1.51
C PRO A 365 -0.79 22.44 1.48
N ALA A 366 0.43 22.02 1.79
CA ALA A 366 1.57 22.90 1.89
C ALA A 366 2.46 22.79 0.66
N VAL A 367 2.84 23.93 0.09
CA VAL A 367 3.84 24.00 -0.99
C VAL A 367 5.03 24.81 -0.50
N PHE A 368 6.21 24.20 -0.53
CA PHE A 368 7.46 24.82 -0.15
C PHE A 368 8.35 25.06 -1.37
N THR A 369 9.00 26.24 -1.41
CA THR A 369 10.12 26.54 -2.32
C THR A 369 11.39 26.83 -1.51
N ASP A 370 12.47 27.20 -2.18
CA ASP A 370 13.81 27.38 -1.60
C ASP A 370 14.31 26.11 -0.88
N VAL A 371 13.84 24.93 -1.31
CA VAL A 371 14.22 23.65 -0.71
C VAL A 371 15.47 23.12 -1.41
N THR A 372 16.49 22.79 -0.62
CA THR A 372 17.69 22.06 -1.11
C THR A 372 17.56 20.57 -0.85
N SER A 373 18.28 19.73 -1.61
CA SER A 373 18.15 18.27 -1.51
C SER A 373 18.46 17.74 -0.11
N ASP A 374 19.34 18.40 0.66
CA ASP A 374 19.76 17.98 1.99
C ASP A 374 18.78 18.34 3.13
N MET A 375 17.75 19.14 2.87
CA MET A 375 16.75 19.48 3.88
C MET A 375 15.90 18.26 4.24
N ARG A 376 15.43 18.18 5.50
CA ARG A 376 14.62 17.04 5.95
C ARG A 376 13.31 16.89 5.17
N ILE A 377 12.69 18.00 4.78
CA ILE A 377 11.48 17.95 3.94
C ILE A 377 11.73 17.37 2.53
N ALA A 378 12.98 17.33 2.07
CA ALA A 378 13.38 16.67 0.83
C ALA A 378 13.84 15.21 1.05
N GLN A 379 14.18 14.81 2.27
CA GLN A 379 14.74 13.48 2.56
C GLN A 379 13.72 12.53 3.22
N GLU A 380 12.93 13.04 4.16
CA GLU A 380 12.06 12.26 5.02
C GLU A 380 10.62 12.21 4.47
N GLU A 381 9.97 11.05 4.61
CA GLU A 381 8.57 10.86 4.23
C GLU A 381 7.66 11.56 5.27
N VAL A 382 6.81 12.46 4.79
CA VAL A 382 5.84 13.21 5.62
C VAL A 382 4.50 12.49 5.71
N PHE A 383 4.12 11.83 4.61
CA PHE A 383 2.83 11.12 4.46
C PHE A 383 1.58 12.01 4.58
N GLY A 384 1.71 13.29 4.23
CA GLY A 384 0.63 14.26 4.09
C GLY A 384 0.76 15.10 2.83
N PRO A 385 -0.16 16.06 2.59
CA PRO A 385 -0.21 16.81 1.34
C PRO A 385 0.80 17.98 1.37
N VAL A 386 2.08 17.64 1.44
CA VAL A 386 3.21 18.57 1.56
C VAL A 386 4.18 18.35 0.39
N LEU A 387 4.35 19.37 -0.44
CA LEU A 387 5.17 19.33 -1.65
C LEU A 387 6.40 20.24 -1.50
N ALA A 388 7.59 19.70 -1.72
CA ALA A 388 8.83 20.46 -1.83
C ALA A 388 9.19 20.71 -3.30
N ILE A 389 9.37 21.96 -3.69
CA ILE A 389 9.89 22.36 -5.01
C ILE A 389 11.41 22.56 -4.88
N ILE A 390 12.16 21.85 -5.72
CA ILE A 390 13.63 21.86 -5.75
C ILE A 390 14.07 22.31 -7.13
N GLU A 391 14.79 23.43 -7.19
CA GLU A 391 15.36 23.98 -8.42
C GLU A 391 16.65 23.24 -8.79
N VAL A 392 16.83 22.94 -10.08
CA VAL A 392 18.05 22.33 -10.65
C VAL A 392 18.43 23.01 -11.97
N SER A 393 19.71 22.96 -12.32
CA SER A 393 20.27 23.68 -13.47
C SER A 393 20.30 22.87 -14.77
N ASP A 394 20.31 21.53 -14.69
CA ASP A 394 20.30 20.65 -15.85
C ASP A 394 19.73 19.25 -15.55
N TYR A 395 19.68 18.40 -16.58
CA TYR A 395 19.14 17.05 -16.48
C TYR A 395 20.00 16.16 -15.57
N GLU A 396 21.33 16.28 -15.67
CA GLU A 396 22.26 15.50 -14.87
C GLU A 396 22.05 15.77 -13.37
N GLU A 397 21.97 17.05 -12.97
CA GLU A 397 21.64 17.45 -11.61
C GLU A 397 20.24 16.98 -11.19
N ALA A 398 19.24 17.05 -12.09
CA ALA A 398 17.90 16.56 -11.81
C ALA A 398 17.88 15.08 -11.42
N VAL A 399 18.67 14.24 -12.10
CA VAL A 399 18.81 12.81 -11.79
C VAL A 399 19.59 12.60 -10.50
N GLU A 400 20.67 13.36 -10.28
CA GLU A 400 21.44 13.31 -9.03
C GLU A 400 20.53 13.61 -7.83
N VAL A 401 19.77 14.71 -7.86
CA VAL A 401 18.81 15.09 -6.81
C VAL A 401 17.67 14.06 -6.68
N ALA A 402 17.15 13.54 -7.78
CA ALA A 402 16.10 12.51 -7.74
C ALA A 402 16.56 11.25 -7.00
N ASN A 403 17.83 10.85 -7.18
CA ASN A 403 18.42 9.67 -6.57
C ASN A 403 19.05 9.92 -5.19
N ASP A 404 19.31 11.19 -4.81
CA ASP A 404 19.86 11.61 -3.52
C ASP A 404 18.80 11.51 -2.41
N VAL A 405 18.36 10.28 -2.13
CA VAL A 405 17.48 9.91 -1.04
C VAL A 405 17.58 8.39 -0.80
N ASP A 406 17.30 7.95 0.43
CA ASP A 406 17.29 6.53 0.81
C ASP A 406 16.16 5.73 0.15
N TYR A 407 15.14 6.40 -0.39
CA TYR A 407 13.95 5.81 -1.00
C TYR A 407 14.06 5.61 -2.52
N GLY A 408 13.29 4.66 -3.05
CA GLY A 408 13.27 4.32 -4.47
C GLY A 408 11.94 3.72 -4.95
N LEU A 409 10.79 4.22 -4.46
CA LEU A 409 9.50 3.62 -4.80
C LEU A 409 9.00 3.99 -6.21
N SER A 410 8.66 5.27 -6.41
CA SER A 410 8.11 5.78 -7.67
C SER A 410 8.85 7.04 -8.12
N ALA A 411 8.94 7.26 -9.43
CA ALA A 411 9.51 8.46 -10.03
C ALA A 411 8.76 8.85 -11.31
N SER A 412 8.76 10.14 -11.63
CA SER A 412 8.20 10.66 -12.87
C SER A 412 9.10 11.69 -13.53
N ILE A 413 9.05 11.76 -14.86
CA ILE A 413 9.64 12.83 -15.66
C ILE A 413 8.62 13.41 -16.64
N PHE A 414 8.59 14.74 -16.75
CA PHE A 414 7.85 15.48 -17.77
C PHE A 414 8.82 16.08 -18.78
N THR A 415 8.66 15.70 -20.05
CA THR A 415 9.48 16.14 -21.19
C THR A 415 8.85 15.68 -22.52
N THR A 416 9.08 16.42 -23.60
CA THR A 416 8.76 15.99 -24.97
C THR A 416 9.95 15.32 -25.67
N ASP A 417 11.15 15.42 -25.10
CA ASP A 417 12.35 14.77 -25.59
C ASP A 417 12.40 13.28 -25.19
N MET A 418 12.17 12.43 -26.18
CA MET A 418 12.24 10.98 -26.04
C MET A 418 13.63 10.46 -25.63
N ALA A 419 14.71 11.18 -25.95
CA ALA A 419 16.06 10.81 -25.54
C ALA A 419 16.26 11.06 -24.04
N ALA A 420 15.79 12.20 -23.54
CA ALA A 420 15.78 12.52 -22.10
C ALA A 420 14.89 11.54 -21.33
N ALA A 421 13.65 11.32 -21.78
CA ALA A 421 12.74 10.35 -21.17
C ALA A 421 13.36 8.94 -21.07
N ARG A 422 13.97 8.45 -22.16
CA ARG A 422 14.63 7.13 -22.16
C ARG A 422 15.84 7.10 -21.23
N SER A 423 16.64 8.17 -21.19
CA SER A 423 17.79 8.24 -20.29
C SER A 423 17.31 8.20 -18.84
N PHE A 424 16.26 8.95 -18.50
CA PHE A 424 15.69 8.98 -17.16
C PHE A 424 15.25 7.59 -16.69
N THR A 425 14.55 6.82 -17.54
CA THR A 425 14.15 5.44 -17.21
C THR A 425 15.30 4.47 -16.91
N ARG A 426 16.52 4.81 -17.33
CA ARG A 426 17.73 4.03 -17.03
C ARG A 426 18.48 4.57 -15.81
N ASP A 427 18.47 5.88 -15.64
CA ASP A 427 19.35 6.58 -14.71
C ASP A 427 18.69 6.80 -13.33
N VAL A 428 17.36 6.84 -13.24
CA VAL A 428 16.63 6.96 -11.97
C VAL A 428 16.56 5.62 -11.23
N GLU A 429 16.78 5.66 -9.91
CA GLU A 429 16.76 4.50 -9.02
C GLU A 429 15.38 4.38 -8.35
N ALA A 430 14.37 4.01 -9.14
CA ALA A 430 13.01 3.80 -8.65
C ALA A 430 12.37 2.53 -9.24
N GLY A 431 11.55 1.85 -8.44
CA GLY A 431 10.86 0.62 -8.85
C GLY A 431 9.71 0.85 -9.83
N VAL A 432 9.08 2.02 -9.79
CA VAL A 432 8.03 2.43 -10.73
C VAL A 432 8.43 3.75 -11.38
N VAL A 433 8.55 3.77 -12.70
CA VAL A 433 8.95 4.99 -13.45
C VAL A 433 7.88 5.36 -14.46
N LYS A 434 7.49 6.63 -14.47
CA LYS A 434 6.48 7.18 -15.39
C LYS A 434 7.06 8.32 -16.21
N VAL A 435 6.60 8.42 -17.45
CA VAL A 435 6.95 9.50 -18.37
C VAL A 435 5.66 10.23 -18.70
N ASN A 436 5.61 11.54 -18.43
CA ASN A 436 4.45 12.40 -18.62
C ASN A 436 3.20 11.89 -17.87
N GLY A 437 3.35 11.52 -16.60
CA GLY A 437 2.27 11.07 -15.74
C GLY A 437 2.60 11.24 -14.25
N THR A 438 1.60 11.30 -13.38
CA THR A 438 1.80 11.46 -11.93
C THR A 438 2.52 10.26 -11.29
N THR A 439 3.31 10.46 -10.23
CA THR A 439 4.01 9.37 -9.52
C THR A 439 3.05 8.36 -8.90
N THR A 440 1.82 8.77 -8.58
CA THR A 440 0.78 7.92 -7.98
C THR A 440 -0.01 7.09 -8.98
N GLY A 441 -0.64 6.02 -8.50
CA GLY A 441 -1.48 5.13 -9.30
C GLY A 441 -0.72 3.99 -9.97
N SER A 442 -1.27 2.79 -9.86
CA SER A 442 -0.69 1.56 -10.43
C SER A 442 -1.78 0.77 -11.15
N GLN A 443 -1.42 -0.01 -12.15
CA GLN A 443 -2.37 -0.89 -12.87
C GLN A 443 -2.24 -2.31 -12.32
N ILE A 444 -3.36 -3.05 -12.25
CA ILE A 444 -3.40 -4.35 -11.55
C ILE A 444 -2.46 -5.39 -12.17
N GLN A 445 -2.36 -5.39 -13.50
CA GLN A 445 -1.52 -6.32 -14.24
C GLN A 445 -0.02 -5.98 -14.22
N VAL A 446 0.37 -4.84 -13.66
CA VAL A 446 1.75 -4.34 -13.64
C VAL A 446 2.35 -4.57 -12.25
N PRO A 447 3.54 -5.19 -12.14
CA PRO A 447 4.23 -5.34 -10.86
C PRO A 447 4.48 -3.99 -10.19
N PHE A 448 4.33 -3.96 -8.88
CA PHE A 448 4.51 -2.79 -8.04
C PHE A 448 5.52 -3.12 -6.95
N GLY A 449 6.42 -2.16 -6.70
CA GLY A 449 7.25 -2.15 -5.51
C GLY A 449 8.53 -1.37 -5.69
N GLY A 450 9.17 -1.02 -4.58
CA GLY A 450 10.31 -0.10 -4.57
C GLY A 450 11.70 -0.69 -4.80
N MET A 451 12.68 0.19 -4.93
CA MET A 451 14.12 -0.03 -4.78
C MET A 451 14.58 0.60 -3.46
N LYS A 452 15.83 0.37 -3.07
CA LYS A 452 16.47 0.88 -1.84
C LYS A 452 15.62 0.60 -0.61
N ASP A 453 15.51 1.56 0.32
CA ASP A 453 14.75 1.40 1.56
C ASP A 453 13.23 1.45 1.34
N SER A 454 12.73 1.62 0.11
CA SER A 454 11.30 1.50 -0.18
C SER A 454 10.82 0.04 -0.27
N SER A 455 11.71 -0.93 -0.33
CA SER A 455 11.35 -2.36 -0.41
C SER A 455 12.52 -3.26 -0.02
N SER A 456 12.27 -4.55 0.15
CA SER A 456 13.31 -5.60 0.23
C SER A 456 13.88 -5.96 -1.16
N GLU A 457 13.44 -5.28 -2.22
CA GLU A 457 13.85 -5.36 -3.63
C GLU A 457 13.66 -6.73 -4.32
N THR A 458 13.40 -7.78 -3.56
CA THR A 458 13.47 -9.17 -4.02
C THR A 458 12.19 -9.61 -4.73
N HIS A 459 11.04 -9.17 -4.23
CA HIS A 459 9.73 -9.50 -4.76
C HIS A 459 8.92 -8.23 -4.97
N LYS A 460 7.93 -8.30 -5.87
CA LYS A 460 7.02 -7.21 -6.19
C LYS A 460 5.59 -7.68 -5.93
N GLU A 461 4.76 -6.79 -5.42
CA GLU A 461 3.33 -7.01 -5.34
C GLU A 461 2.66 -6.73 -6.69
N MET A 462 1.39 -7.12 -6.83
CA MET A 462 0.61 -6.95 -8.06
C MET A 462 1.23 -7.63 -9.31
N GLY A 463 0.51 -7.56 -10.43
CA GLY A 463 0.89 -8.22 -11.67
C GLY A 463 1.03 -9.74 -11.54
N GLN A 464 1.48 -10.38 -12.62
CA GLN A 464 1.67 -11.83 -12.63
C GLN A 464 2.82 -12.30 -11.73
N GLN A 465 3.77 -11.40 -11.41
CA GLN A 465 4.95 -11.71 -10.62
C GLN A 465 4.64 -11.88 -9.13
N ALA A 466 3.57 -11.26 -8.60
CA ALA A 466 3.17 -11.43 -7.21
C ALA A 466 3.01 -12.90 -6.81
N TYR A 467 2.55 -13.74 -7.75
CA TYR A 467 2.41 -15.17 -7.57
C TYR A 467 3.73 -15.88 -7.18
N GLU A 468 4.86 -15.36 -7.64
CA GLU A 468 6.17 -15.97 -7.40
C GLU A 468 6.57 -15.93 -5.92
N PHE A 469 6.21 -14.85 -5.20
CA PHE A 469 6.47 -14.74 -3.77
C PHE A 469 5.71 -15.82 -2.98
N TYR A 470 4.47 -16.11 -3.37
CA TYR A 470 3.57 -17.02 -2.66
C TYR A 470 3.79 -18.50 -3.01
N THR A 471 4.86 -18.84 -3.74
CA THR A 471 5.16 -20.22 -4.13
C THR A 471 6.64 -20.54 -4.09
N HIS A 472 6.99 -21.81 -3.87
CA HIS A 472 8.33 -22.34 -4.15
C HIS A 472 8.33 -23.31 -5.32
N GLU A 473 9.45 -23.34 -6.04
CA GLU A 473 9.67 -24.30 -7.11
C GLU A 473 10.25 -25.61 -6.58
N LYS A 474 9.62 -26.73 -6.92
CA LYS A 474 10.11 -28.09 -6.67
C LYS A 474 10.53 -28.74 -7.98
N VAL A 475 11.80 -29.13 -8.07
CA VAL A 475 12.36 -29.85 -9.22
C VAL A 475 12.21 -31.36 -9.00
N VAL A 476 11.59 -32.03 -9.97
CA VAL A 476 11.32 -33.47 -9.94
C VAL A 476 12.16 -34.19 -10.99
N TYR A 477 12.86 -35.24 -10.54
CA TYR A 477 13.54 -36.20 -11.41
C TYR A 477 12.77 -37.52 -11.35
N HIS A 478 12.15 -37.91 -12.46
CA HIS A 478 11.51 -39.21 -12.61
C HIS A 478 12.41 -40.10 -13.47
N SER A 479 13.13 -41.01 -12.82
CA SER A 479 13.93 -42.03 -13.51
C SER A 479 13.06 -43.26 -13.74
N ASP A 480 12.95 -43.71 -14.98
CA ASP A 480 12.33 -45.01 -15.25
C ASP A 480 13.16 -46.13 -14.59
N PRO A 481 12.52 -47.09 -13.89
CA PRO A 481 13.21 -48.12 -13.11
C PRO A 481 14.01 -49.15 -13.92
#